data_AF-A0A1Q3M5Q1-F1
#
_entry.id   AF-A0A1Q3M5Q1-F1
#
_cell.length_a   1.000
_cell.length_b   1.000
_cell.length_c   1.000
_cell.angle_alpha   90.00
_cell.angle_beta   90.00
_cell.angle_gamma   90.00
#
_symmetry.space_group_name_H-M   'P 1'
#
loop_
_entity.id
_entity.type
_entity.pdbx_description
1 polymer ?
#
loop_
_entity_poly.entity_id
_entity_poly.type
_entity_poly.pdbx_seq_one_letter_code
_entity_poly.pdbx_strand_id
1 'polypeptide(L)'
;MSVAVIIGVLGLWVDGAAYIMSQDPRFADKKPSLFKPWIWIEWSKIALKDAKILPGPAWLVAQQIDYLMPWYDPVKEGNTQDAVNYLNNSPAAKRALQQAA
;
A
#
# COMPACT_ATOMS: atom_id res chain seq x y z
N MET A 1 -13.57 -14.09 -2.43
CA MET A 1 -12.17 -13.93 -1.96
C MET A 1 -12.14 -14.27 -0.47
N SER A 2 -11.25 -15.14 0.01
CA SER A 2 -11.27 -15.56 1.43
C SER A 2 -10.47 -14.60 2.32
N VAL A 3 -10.98 -14.25 3.51
CA VAL A 3 -10.30 -13.42 4.53
C VAL A 3 -8.87 -13.88 4.82
N ALA A 4 -8.63 -15.18 4.81
CA ALA A 4 -7.31 -15.78 5.00
C ALA A 4 -6.26 -15.29 3.98
N VAL A 5 -6.67 -15.01 2.73
CA VAL A 5 -5.78 -14.49 1.69
C VAL A 5 -5.38 -13.05 1.99
N ILE A 6 -6.32 -12.22 2.44
CA ILE A 6 -6.04 -10.82 2.82
C ILE A 6 -5.01 -10.80 3.97
N ILE A 7 -5.24 -11.60 5.00
CA ILE A 7 -4.32 -11.72 6.14
C ILE A 7 -2.96 -12.25 5.69
N GLY A 8 -2.93 -13.29 4.86
CA GLY A 8 -1.69 -13.89 4.37
C GLY A 8 -0.84 -12.93 3.53
N VAL A 9 -1.46 -12.21 2.59
CA VAL A 9 -0.76 -11.24 1.72
C VAL A 9 -0.27 -10.04 2.53
N LEU A 10 -1.10 -9.47 3.39
CA LEU A 10 -0.67 -8.35 4.25
C LEU A 10 0.43 -8.78 5.23
N GLY A 11 0.31 -9.99 5.80
CA GLY A 11 1.31 -10.57 6.68
C GLY A 11 2.66 -10.73 5.99
N LEU A 12 2.67 -11.34 4.79
CA LEU A 12 3.88 -11.50 3.98
C LEU A 12 4.50 -10.14 3.62
N TRP A 13 3.68 -9.16 3.29
CA TRP A 13 4.17 -7.83 2.92
C TRP A 13 4.88 -7.13 4.09
N VAL A 14 4.27 -7.15 5.28
CA VAL A 14 4.88 -6.58 6.49
C VAL A 14 6.10 -7.38 6.94
N ASP A 15 6.07 -8.70 6.85
CA ASP A 15 7.20 -9.56 7.18
C ASP A 15 8.40 -9.32 6.24
N GLY A 16 8.14 -9.24 4.93
CA GLY A 16 9.18 -8.91 3.94
C GLY A 16 9.77 -7.52 4.15
N ALA A 17 8.93 -6.51 4.44
CA ALA A 17 9.41 -5.18 4.78
C ALA A 17 10.26 -5.18 6.06
N ALA A 18 9.80 -5.87 7.11
CA ALA A 18 10.53 -6.02 8.35
C ALA A 18 11.87 -6.74 8.15
N TYR A 19 11.90 -7.77 7.31
CA TYR A 19 13.12 -8.48 6.94
C TYR A 19 14.13 -7.56 6.26
N ILE A 20 13.71 -6.78 5.25
CA ILE A 20 14.59 -5.80 4.58
C ILE A 20 15.10 -4.75 5.57
N MET A 21 14.23 -4.22 6.42
CA MET A 21 14.61 -3.24 7.44
C MET A 21 15.57 -3.81 8.48
N SER A 22 15.47 -5.11 8.80
CA SER A 22 16.38 -5.77 9.75
C SER A 22 17.82 -5.83 9.24
N GLN A 23 18.05 -5.71 7.93
CA GLN A 23 19.39 -5.68 7.33
C GLN A 23 20.06 -4.31 7.46
N ASP A 24 19.34 -3.28 7.90
CA ASP A 24 19.85 -1.93 8.03
C ASP A 24 20.21 -1.61 9.50
N PRO A 25 21.48 -1.22 9.78
CA PRO A 25 21.92 -0.86 11.13
C PRO A 25 21.07 0.22 11.81
N ARG A 26 20.40 1.08 11.05
CA ARG A 26 19.53 2.16 11.56
C ARG A 26 18.32 1.64 12.34
N PHE A 27 17.92 0.38 12.11
CA PHE A 27 16.74 -0.23 12.75
C PHE A 27 17.11 -1.38 13.70
N ALA A 28 18.40 -1.59 13.98
CA ALA A 28 18.88 -2.70 14.80
C ALA A 28 18.29 -2.70 16.23
N ASP A 29 18.08 -1.52 16.81
CA ASP A 29 17.47 -1.35 18.14
C ASP A 29 15.95 -1.58 18.13
N LYS A 30 15.30 -1.40 16.98
CA LYS A 30 13.84 -1.54 16.81
C LYS A 30 13.40 -2.99 16.65
N LYS A 31 14.27 -3.85 16.12
CA LYS A 31 14.01 -5.28 15.86
C LYS A 31 12.69 -5.48 15.10
N PRO A 32 12.59 -4.96 13.86
CA PRO A 32 11.37 -5.01 13.08
C PRO A 32 10.91 -6.46 12.86
N SER A 33 9.61 -6.69 13.03
CA SER A 33 8.96 -7.99 12.81
C SER A 33 7.46 -7.77 12.67
N LEU A 34 6.79 -8.62 11.88
CA LEU A 34 5.33 -8.66 11.76
C LEU A 34 4.61 -8.67 13.12
N PHE A 35 5.17 -9.35 14.11
CA PHE A 35 4.56 -9.53 15.43
C PHE A 35 4.88 -8.39 16.41
N LYS A 36 5.68 -7.40 16.00
CA LYS A 36 6.08 -6.28 16.87
C LYS A 36 5.21 -5.05 16.59
N PRO A 37 4.64 -4.39 17.61
CA PRO A 37 3.81 -3.19 17.40
C PRO A 37 4.54 -2.05 16.67
N TRP A 38 5.86 -1.97 16.83
CA TRP A 38 6.67 -0.90 16.25
C TRP A 38 6.51 -0.76 14.73
N ILE A 39 6.50 -1.86 13.97
CA ILE A 39 6.41 -1.80 12.50
C ILE A 39 5.08 -1.20 12.05
N TRP A 40 3.99 -1.54 12.75
CA TRP A 40 2.64 -1.06 12.46
C TRP A 40 2.47 0.41 12.80
N ILE A 41 3.05 0.84 13.94
CA ILE A 41 3.05 2.25 14.35
C ILE A 41 3.89 3.08 13.36
N GLU A 42 5.06 2.60 12.97
CA GLU A 42 5.95 3.32 12.05
C GLU A 42 5.33 3.44 10.65
N TRP A 43 4.75 2.34 10.15
CA TRP A 43 3.98 2.37 8.91
C TRP A 43 2.84 3.40 8.98
N SER A 44 2.04 3.38 10.05
CA SER A 44 0.94 4.34 10.22
C SER A 44 1.45 5.79 10.24
N LYS A 45 2.58 6.07 10.90
CA LYS A 45 3.20 7.40 10.92
C LYS A 45 3.66 7.85 9.54
N ILE A 46 4.28 6.97 8.77
CA ILE A 46 4.76 7.28 7.41
C ILE A 46 3.56 7.53 6.49
N ALA A 47 2.53 6.69 6.56
CA ALA A 47 1.31 6.85 5.78
C ALA A 47 0.56 8.17 6.07
N LEU A 48 0.57 8.62 7.32
CA LEU A 48 0.00 9.93 7.69
C LEU A 48 0.82 11.11 7.15
N LYS A 49 2.15 10.95 6.99
CA LYS A 49 3.01 12.01 6.42
C LYS A 49 2.81 12.13 4.91
N ASP A 50 2.71 11.01 4.21
CA ASP A 50 2.50 11.02 2.76
C ASP A 50 1.64 9.83 2.29
N ALA A 51 0.33 10.08 2.29
CA ALA A 51 -0.65 9.10 1.83
C ALA A 51 -0.56 8.81 0.31
N LYS A 52 0.18 9.61 -0.47
CA LYS A 52 0.38 9.35 -1.91
C LYS A 52 1.42 8.27 -2.17
N ILE A 53 2.35 8.05 -1.22
CA ILE A 53 3.43 7.07 -1.37
C ILE A 53 3.06 5.74 -0.71
N LEU A 54 2.46 5.79 0.48
CA LEU A 54 2.16 4.59 1.24
C LEU A 54 0.78 4.70 1.90
N PRO A 55 -0.20 3.89 1.47
CA PRO A 55 -1.49 3.86 2.14
C PRO A 55 -1.35 3.33 3.57
N GLY A 56 -2.24 3.79 4.45
CA GLY A 56 -2.27 3.35 5.84
C GLY A 56 -2.72 1.89 5.99
N PRO A 57 -2.22 1.16 7.00
CA PRO A 57 -2.58 -0.24 7.22
C PRO A 57 -4.08 -0.46 7.39
N ALA A 58 -4.72 0.37 8.22
CA ALA A 58 -6.16 0.27 8.47
C ALA A 58 -6.99 0.61 7.23
N TRP A 59 -6.53 1.60 6.45
CA TRP A 59 -7.20 1.98 5.20
C TRP A 59 -7.15 0.86 4.18
N LEU A 60 -6.00 0.19 4.02
CA LEU A 60 -5.90 -0.98 3.14
C LEU A 60 -6.82 -2.11 3.61
N VAL A 61 -6.89 -2.41 4.90
CA VAL A 61 -7.82 -3.45 5.36
C VAL A 61 -9.26 -3.06 5.06
N ALA A 62 -9.64 -1.80 5.26
CA ALA A 62 -10.99 -1.31 4.99
C ALA A 62 -11.38 -1.43 3.51
N GLN A 63 -10.50 -1.04 2.59
CA GLN A 63 -10.74 -1.17 1.14
C GLN A 63 -10.99 -2.62 0.72
N GLN A 64 -10.36 -3.58 1.40
CA GLN A 64 -10.47 -4.99 1.05
C GLN A 64 -11.79 -5.60 1.57
N ILE A 65 -12.39 -5.02 2.62
CA ILE A 65 -13.66 -5.47 3.19
C ILE A 65 -14.80 -5.26 2.20
N ASP A 66 -14.77 -4.19 1.40
CA ASP A 66 -15.83 -3.89 0.43
C ASP A 66 -16.03 -5.06 -0.54
N TYR A 67 -14.95 -5.67 -1.02
CA TYR A 67 -14.97 -6.87 -1.88
C TYR A 67 -15.56 -8.13 -1.22
N LEU A 68 -15.69 -8.14 0.11
CA LEU A 68 -16.28 -9.26 0.87
C LEU A 68 -17.78 -9.07 1.07
N MET A 69 -18.33 -7.89 0.80
CA MET A 69 -19.73 -7.60 1.08
C MET A 69 -20.65 -8.14 -0.03
N PRO A 70 -21.80 -8.75 0.31
CA PRO A 70 -22.74 -9.29 -0.68
C PRO A 70 -23.32 -8.26 -1.66
N TRP A 71 -23.28 -6.99 -1.28
CA TRP A 71 -23.80 -5.86 -2.07
C TRP A 71 -22.70 -5.05 -2.76
N TYR A 72 -21.49 -5.61 -2.85
CA TYR A 72 -20.39 -5.02 -3.58
C TYR A 72 -20.67 -4.94 -5.08
N ASP A 73 -20.38 -3.78 -5.69
CA ASP A 73 -20.56 -3.53 -7.13
C ASP A 73 -19.23 -3.06 -7.74
N PRO A 74 -18.49 -3.96 -8.42
CA PRO A 74 -17.15 -3.64 -8.94
C PRO A 74 -17.16 -2.58 -10.06
N VAL A 75 -18.30 -2.31 -10.69
CA VAL A 75 -18.39 -1.35 -11.80
C VAL A 75 -18.10 0.08 -11.33
N LYS A 76 -18.31 0.36 -10.04
CA LYS A 76 -18.16 1.71 -9.47
C LYS A 76 -16.74 2.07 -9.04
N GLU A 77 -15.82 1.10 -9.02
CA GLU A 77 -14.43 1.33 -8.61
C GLU A 77 -13.59 2.01 -9.71
N GLY A 78 -13.93 1.78 -10.98
CA GLY A 78 -13.17 2.29 -12.11
C GLY A 78 -13.51 3.74 -12.43
N ASN A 79 -12.59 4.67 -12.20
CA ASN A 79 -12.74 6.06 -12.65
C ASN A 79 -11.80 6.38 -13.81
N THR A 80 -12.34 6.43 -15.02
CA THR A 80 -11.58 6.81 -16.23
C THR A 80 -11.01 8.22 -16.13
N GLN A 81 -11.73 9.15 -15.51
CA GLN A 81 -11.26 10.53 -15.37
C GLN A 81 -10.03 10.60 -14.46
N ASP A 82 -9.98 9.80 -13.39
CA ASP A 82 -8.81 9.73 -12.51
C ASP A 82 -7.59 9.16 -13.22
N ALA A 83 -7.78 8.15 -14.08
CA ALA A 83 -6.71 7.62 -14.92
C ALA A 83 -6.16 8.66 -15.90
N VAL A 84 -7.04 9.41 -16.57
CA VAL A 84 -6.64 10.53 -17.46
C VAL A 84 -5.91 11.62 -16.68
N ASN A 85 -6.43 12.00 -15.50
CA ASN A 85 -5.81 12.99 -14.63
C ASN A 85 -4.41 12.54 -14.18
N TYR A 86 -4.24 11.25 -13.86
CA TYR A 86 -2.94 10.68 -13.52
C TYR A 86 -1.97 10.78 -14.70
N LEU A 87 -2.37 10.37 -15.91
CA LEU A 87 -1.51 10.44 -17.10
C LEU A 87 -1.08 11.88 -17.41
N ASN A 88 -1.99 12.85 -17.29
CA ASN A 88 -1.70 14.26 -17.57
C ASN A 88 -0.73 14.89 -16.55
N ASN A 89 -0.74 14.43 -15.30
CA ASN A 89 0.03 15.03 -14.22
C ASN A 89 1.26 14.22 -13.81
N SER A 90 1.35 12.94 -14.16
CA SER A 90 2.42 12.05 -13.74
C SER A 90 3.77 12.42 -14.40
N PRO A 91 4.83 12.66 -13.61
CA PRO A 91 6.18 12.85 -14.16
C PRO A 91 6.68 11.64 -14.95
N ALA A 92 6.26 10.42 -14.58
CA ALA A 92 6.63 9.21 -15.31
C ALA A 92 5.96 9.15 -16.69
N ALA A 93 4.67 9.48 -16.77
CA ALA A 93 3.94 9.54 -18.04
C ALA A 93 4.53 10.60 -18.97
N LYS A 94 4.85 11.79 -18.45
CA LYS A 94 5.51 12.85 -19.22
C LYS A 94 6.88 12.43 -19.77
N ARG A 95 7.70 11.74 -18.97
CA ARG A 95 8.99 11.19 -19.43
C ARG A 95 8.82 10.13 -20.52
N ALA A 96 7.84 9.25 -20.39
CA ALA A 96 7.56 8.23 -21.41
C ALA A 96 7.14 8.87 -22.74
N LEU A 97 6.27 9.89 -22.70
CA LEU A 97 5.87 10.65 -23.90
C LEU A 97 7.06 11.36 -24.58
N GLN A 98 7.99 11.91 -23.80
CA GLN A 98 9.21 12.53 -24.33
C GLN A 98 10.16 11.52 -24.99
N GLN A 99 10.17 10.27 -24.55
CA GLN A 99 10.99 9.20 -25.14
C GLN A 99 10.37 8.60 -26.41
N ALA A 100 9.05 8.72 -26.56
CA ALA A 100 8.31 8.20 -27.70
C ALA A 100 8.17 9.20 -28.87
N ALA A 101 8.53 10.46 -28.63
CA ALA A 101 8.54 11.55 -29.62
C ALA A 101 9.92 11.70 -30.27
#